data_AF-A0A820UY90-F1
#
_entry.id   AF-A0A820UY90-F1
#
_cell.length_a   1.000
_cell.length_b   1.000
_cell.length_c   1.000
_cell.angle_alpha   90.00
_cell.angle_beta   90.00
_cell.angle_gamma   90.00
#
_symmetry.space_group_name_H-M   'P 1'
#
loop_
_entity.id
_entity.type
_entity.pdbx_description
1 polymer ?
#
loop_
_entity_poly.entity_id
_entity_poly.type
_entity_poly.pdbx_seq_one_letter_code
_entity_poly.pdbx_strand_id
1 'polypeptide(L)'
;CFAFLILFIENYDAYKTLGIKRKQYQQLTSKLKTIFCLLSLLGLIIYFIVLFLCSNKAICDEIHPYIVILPIVSYILLRNIPTFLRQHYSPFFSWFGNISLELFVTQYHIWLVANGHGTLTIIPRMPTLNLIITTFIFICCCHELHRITNILTPVFVPNDCKCFIRNCLLYLLIIIVSSYMFSSV
;
A
#
# COMPACT_ATOMS: atom_id res chain seq x y z
N CYS A 1 -8.28 11.16 -11.38
CA CYS A 1 -7.73 10.93 -12.74
C CYS A 1 -7.84 9.49 -13.22
N PHE A 2 -7.18 8.49 -12.61
CA PHE A 2 -7.18 7.10 -13.13
C PHE A 2 -8.56 6.44 -13.22
N ALA A 3 -9.39 6.57 -12.18
CA ALA A 3 -10.77 6.08 -12.21
C ALA A 3 -11.60 6.74 -13.34
N PHE A 4 -11.36 8.03 -13.61
CA PHE A 4 -12.01 8.77 -14.68
C PHE A 4 -11.56 8.28 -16.06
N LEU A 5 -10.28 7.92 -16.21
CA LEU A 5 -9.72 7.38 -17.46
C LEU A 5 -10.24 5.97 -17.75
N ILE A 6 -10.36 5.12 -16.72
CA ILE A 6 -10.96 3.78 -16.83
C ILE A 6 -12.44 3.89 -17.14
N LEU A 7 -13.17 4.76 -16.43
CA LEU A 7 -14.58 5.03 -16.72
C LEU A 7 -14.77 5.57 -18.13
N PHE A 8 -13.87 6.44 -18.62
CA PHE A 8 -13.92 6.94 -19.99
C PHE A 8 -13.69 5.83 -21.03
N ILE A 9 -12.72 4.93 -20.80
CA ILE A 9 -12.48 3.76 -21.67
C ILE A 9 -13.68 2.81 -21.69
N GLU A 10 -14.43 2.71 -20.59
CA GLU A 10 -15.61 1.85 -20.47
C GLU A 10 -16.93 2.54 -20.85
N ASN A 11 -16.93 3.87 -21.01
CA ASN A 11 -18.11 4.66 -21.33
C ASN A 11 -18.43 4.62 -22.84
N TYR A 12 -19.16 3.58 -23.25
CA TYR A 12 -19.59 3.39 -24.64
C TYR A 12 -20.41 4.58 -25.19
N ASP A 13 -21.17 5.29 -24.34
CA ASP A 13 -22.05 6.38 -24.79
C ASP A 13 -21.27 7.58 -25.34
N ALA A 14 -20.06 7.83 -24.81
CA ALA A 14 -19.15 8.85 -25.33
C ALA A 14 -18.60 8.50 -26.73
N TYR A 15 -18.45 7.22 -27.05
CA TYR A 15 -18.01 6.78 -28.38
C TYR A 15 -19.17 6.66 -29.38
N LYS A 16 -20.39 6.48 -28.86
CA LYS A 16 -21.62 6.46 -29.66
C LYS A 16 -21.93 7.84 -30.26
N THR A 17 -21.70 8.93 -29.53
CA THR A 17 -21.86 10.30 -30.04
C THR A 17 -20.89 10.63 -31.17
N LEU A 18 -19.72 9.96 -31.21
CA LEU A 18 -18.73 10.05 -32.29
C LEU A 18 -19.06 9.17 -33.51
N GLY A 19 -20.21 8.48 -33.53
CA GLY A 19 -20.66 7.65 -34.65
C GLY A 19 -19.94 6.29 -34.78
N ILE A 20 -19.22 5.84 -33.74
CA ILE A 20 -18.43 4.60 -33.80
C ILE A 20 -19.31 3.37 -33.60
N LYS A 21 -19.23 2.41 -34.52
CA LYS A 21 -19.95 1.12 -34.43
C LYS A 21 -19.46 0.28 -33.25
N ARG A 22 -20.36 -0.47 -32.59
CA ARG A 22 -20.04 -1.30 -31.41
C ARG A 22 -18.89 -2.29 -31.61
N LYS A 23 -18.80 -2.94 -32.78
CA LYS A 23 -17.69 -3.86 -33.11
C LYS A 23 -16.34 -3.14 -33.16
N GLN A 24 -16.31 -1.92 -33.70
CA GLN A 24 -15.10 -1.11 -33.80
C GLN A 24 -14.68 -0.57 -32.43
N TYR A 25 -15.64 -0.18 -31.58
CA TYR A 25 -15.39 0.17 -30.18
C TYR A 25 -14.78 -0.99 -29.39
N GLN A 26 -15.32 -2.21 -29.52
CA GLN A 26 -14.79 -3.39 -28.82
C GLN A 26 -13.35 -3.72 -29.24
N GLN A 27 -13.02 -3.56 -30.53
CA GLN A 27 -11.64 -3.74 -31.03
C GLN A 27 -10.69 -2.63 -30.58
N LEU A 28 -11.15 -1.37 -30.55
CA LEU A 28 -10.34 -0.24 -30.11
C LEU A 28 -10.03 -0.32 -28.62
N THR A 29 -11.04 -0.59 -27.80
CA THR A 29 -10.90 -0.74 -26.35
C THR A 29 -10.02 -1.93 -25.99
N SER A 30 -10.18 -3.09 -26.64
CA SER A 30 -9.31 -4.25 -26.38
C SER A 30 -7.84 -3.95 -26.72
N LYS A 31 -7.56 -3.30 -27.85
CA LYS A 31 -6.19 -2.88 -28.21
C LYS A 31 -5.61 -1.89 -27.21
N LEU A 32 -6.36 -0.87 -26.81
CA LEU A 32 -5.93 0.12 -25.81
C LEU A 32 -5.65 -0.55 -24.46
N LYS A 33 -6.55 -1.44 -24.00
CA LYS A 33 -6.36 -2.21 -22.76
C LYS A 33 -5.06 -3.04 -22.83
N THR A 34 -4.79 -3.72 -23.94
CA THR A 34 -3.54 -4.48 -24.13
C THR A 34 -2.31 -3.59 -24.10
N ILE A 35 -2.32 -2.43 -24.77
CA ILE A 35 -1.20 -1.48 -24.77
C ILE A 35 -0.90 -0.99 -23.34
N PHE A 36 -1.93 -0.59 -22.58
CA PHE A 36 -1.73 -0.16 -21.20
C PHE A 36 -1.23 -1.29 -20.29
N CYS A 37 -1.70 -2.53 -20.48
CA CYS A 37 -1.16 -3.69 -19.76
C CYS A 37 0.32 -3.92 -20.07
N LEU A 38 0.72 -3.84 -21.35
CA LEU A 38 2.13 -3.98 -21.75
C LEU A 38 3.00 -2.87 -21.17
N LEU A 39 2.55 -1.62 -21.25
CA LEU A 39 3.26 -0.48 -20.67
C LEU A 39 3.41 -0.62 -19.16
N SER A 40 2.38 -1.11 -18.48
CA SER A 40 2.41 -1.38 -17.06
C SER A 40 3.42 -2.49 -16.70
N LEU A 41 3.44 -3.59 -17.46
CA LEU A 41 4.40 -4.68 -17.24
C LEU A 41 5.83 -4.20 -17.45
N LEU A 42 6.08 -3.41 -18.51
CA LEU A 42 7.36 -2.78 -18.76
C LEU A 42 7.77 -1.86 -17.60
N GLY A 43 6.84 -1.07 -17.07
CA GLY A 43 7.10 -0.23 -15.90
C GLY A 43 7.56 -1.04 -14.69
N LEU A 44 6.84 -2.13 -14.35
CA LEU A 44 7.25 -3.02 -13.26
C LEU A 44 8.63 -3.61 -13.51
N ILE A 45 8.92 -4.10 -14.71
CA ILE A 45 10.21 -4.67 -15.08
C ILE A 45 11.33 -3.63 -14.90
N ILE A 46 11.13 -2.40 -15.39
CA ILE A 46 12.09 -1.31 -15.24
C ILE A 46 12.37 -1.04 -13.76
N TYR A 47 11.32 -0.97 -12.93
CA TYR A 47 11.49 -0.78 -11.49
C TYR A 47 12.28 -1.92 -10.83
N PHE A 48 11.98 -3.18 -11.18
CA PHE A 48 12.72 -4.33 -10.68
C PHE A 48 14.20 -4.31 -11.09
N ILE A 49 14.50 -3.92 -12.32
CA ILE A 49 15.88 -3.77 -12.79
C ILE A 49 16.59 -2.67 -11.99
N VAL A 50 15.98 -1.50 -11.82
CA VAL A 50 16.55 -0.41 -11.02
C VAL A 50 16.83 -0.86 -9.59
N LEU A 51 15.91 -1.60 -8.97
CA LEU A 51 16.09 -2.14 -7.62
C LEU A 51 17.26 -3.14 -7.55
N PHE A 52 17.39 -4.02 -8.55
CA PHE A 52 18.47 -5.01 -8.60
C PHE A 52 19.85 -4.37 -8.86
N LEU A 53 19.91 -3.29 -9.65
CA LEU A 53 21.14 -2.55 -9.92
C LEU A 53 21.57 -1.66 -8.74
N CYS A 54 20.72 -1.49 -7.74
CA CYS A 54 20.96 -0.58 -6.63
C CYS A 54 21.84 -1.25 -5.55
N SER A 55 23.16 -1.18 -5.72
CA SER A 55 24.13 -1.80 -4.78
C SER A 55 24.40 -0.97 -3.53
N ASN A 56 24.21 0.36 -3.58
CA ASN A 56 24.56 1.28 -2.50
C ASN A 56 23.32 1.79 -1.76
N LYS A 57 23.07 1.24 -0.57
CA LYS A 57 21.87 1.56 0.25
C LYS A 57 21.58 3.07 0.37
N ALA A 58 22.59 3.89 0.67
CA ALA A 58 22.41 5.33 0.87
C ALA A 58 21.87 6.05 -0.39
N ILE A 59 22.37 5.68 -1.57
CA ILE A 59 21.93 6.25 -2.85
C ILE A 59 20.52 5.74 -3.20
N CYS A 60 20.25 4.46 -2.91
CA CYS A 60 18.93 3.87 -3.12
C CYS A 60 17.86 4.57 -2.29
N ASP A 61 18.14 4.85 -1.02
CA ASP A 61 17.21 5.50 -0.10
C ASP A 61 16.88 6.94 -0.57
N GLU A 62 17.83 7.65 -1.16
CA GLU A 62 17.62 8.99 -1.72
C GLU A 62 16.79 8.97 -3.01
N ILE A 63 17.01 7.98 -3.89
CA ILE A 63 16.33 7.86 -5.18
C ILE A 63 14.93 7.22 -5.04
N HIS A 64 14.73 6.34 -4.05
CA HIS A 64 13.49 5.59 -3.80
C HIS A 64 12.21 6.43 -3.93
N PRO A 65 12.05 7.60 -3.27
CA PRO A 65 10.82 8.39 -3.35
C PRO A 65 10.47 8.86 -4.77
N TYR A 66 11.47 9.01 -5.66
CA TYR A 66 11.24 9.43 -7.04
C TYR A 66 10.82 8.25 -7.92
N ILE A 67 11.38 7.05 -7.69
CA ILE A 67 11.13 5.87 -8.53
C ILE A 67 9.89 5.09 -8.10
N VAL A 68 9.45 5.20 -6.84
CA VAL A 68 8.36 4.39 -6.28
C VAL A 68 7.00 4.68 -6.91
N ILE A 69 6.81 5.85 -7.52
CA ILE A 69 5.57 6.18 -8.24
C ILE A 69 5.35 5.25 -9.44
N LEU A 70 6.44 4.76 -10.04
CA LEU A 70 6.42 3.94 -11.23
C LEU A 70 5.77 2.56 -10.98
N PRO A 71 6.21 1.73 -10.01
CA PRO A 71 5.55 0.47 -9.70
C PRO A 71 4.14 0.66 -9.14
N ILE A 72 3.85 1.74 -8.41
CA ILE A 72 2.51 2.03 -7.88
C ILE A 72 1.52 2.23 -9.03
N VAL A 73 1.83 3.13 -9.97
CA VAL A 73 0.97 3.42 -11.11
C VAL A 73 0.82 2.20 -12.00
N SER A 74 1.92 1.49 -12.29
CA SER A 74 1.89 0.25 -13.05
C SER A 74 0.98 -0.79 -12.38
N TYR A 75 1.18 -1.09 -11.10
CA TYR A 75 0.34 -2.07 -10.41
C TYR A 75 -1.15 -1.70 -10.44
N ILE A 76 -1.50 -0.43 -10.22
CA ILE A 76 -2.89 0.05 -10.29
C ILE A 76 -3.46 -0.17 -11.70
N LEU A 77 -2.72 0.18 -12.76
CA LEU A 77 -3.18 -0.03 -14.14
C LEU A 77 -3.40 -1.51 -14.44
N LEU A 78 -2.42 -2.36 -14.10
CA LEU A 78 -2.47 -3.80 -14.36
C LEU A 78 -3.63 -4.48 -13.63
N ARG A 79 -3.98 -4.03 -12.43
CA ARG A 79 -5.06 -4.62 -11.62
C ARG A 79 -6.45 -4.15 -12.05
N ASN A 80 -6.57 -2.94 -12.60
CA ASN A 80 -7.87 -2.34 -12.91
C ASN A 80 -8.30 -2.44 -14.38
N ILE A 81 -7.37 -2.60 -15.33
CA ILE A 81 -7.67 -2.64 -16.77
C ILE A 81 -8.21 -4.00 -17.26
N PRO A 82 -7.50 -5.13 -17.06
CA PRO A 82 -7.97 -6.44 -17.48
C PRO A 82 -9.10 -6.94 -16.58
N THR A 83 -10.24 -7.25 -17.21
CA THR A 83 -11.45 -7.70 -16.50
C THR A 83 -11.21 -8.96 -15.66
N PHE A 84 -10.37 -9.87 -16.12
CA PHE A 84 -10.00 -11.09 -15.40
C PHE A 84 -9.34 -10.80 -14.04
N LEU A 85 -8.29 -9.98 -14.02
CA LEU A 85 -7.57 -9.62 -12.78
C LEU A 85 -8.42 -8.76 -11.84
N ARG A 86 -9.40 -8.00 -12.37
CA ARG A 86 -10.32 -7.20 -11.55
C ARG A 86 -11.33 -8.07 -10.79
N GLN A 87 -11.74 -9.20 -11.36
CA GLN A 87 -12.80 -10.06 -10.81
C GLN A 87 -12.26 -11.12 -9.86
N HIS A 88 -11.01 -11.56 -10.03
CA HIS A 88 -10.40 -12.57 -9.19
C HIS A 88 -9.49 -11.94 -8.14
N TYR A 89 -9.75 -12.25 -6.87
CA TYR A 89 -8.87 -11.91 -5.76
C TYR A 89 -8.73 -13.10 -4.81
N SER A 90 -7.59 -13.18 -4.13
CA SER A 90 -7.37 -14.18 -3.10
C SER A 90 -7.93 -13.67 -1.77
N PRO A 91 -8.80 -14.45 -1.09
CA PRO A 91 -9.32 -14.05 0.21
C PRO A 91 -8.20 -13.93 1.26
N PHE A 92 -7.17 -14.76 1.17
CA PHE A 92 -6.00 -14.70 2.05
C PHE A 92 -5.27 -13.36 1.91
N PHE A 93 -4.96 -12.93 0.68
CA PHE A 93 -4.30 -11.64 0.45
C PHE A 93 -5.22 -10.45 0.74
N SER A 94 -6.54 -10.60 0.58
CA SER A 94 -7.49 -9.57 1.00
C SER A 94 -7.50 -9.39 2.51
N TRP A 95 -7.49 -10.48 3.27
CA TRP A 95 -7.38 -10.44 4.73
C TRP A 95 -6.04 -9.85 5.18
N PHE A 96 -4.94 -10.29 4.58
CA PHE A 96 -3.60 -9.78 4.88
C PHE A 96 -3.47 -8.29 4.54
N GLY A 97 -4.05 -7.86 3.42
CA GLY A 97 -4.09 -6.46 3.01
C GLY A 97 -4.88 -5.57 3.97
N ASN A 98 -5.92 -6.11 4.61
CA ASN A 98 -6.74 -5.37 5.57
C ASN A 98 -5.96 -5.00 6.86
N ILE A 99 -4.97 -5.80 7.24
CA ILE A 99 -4.09 -5.55 8.41
C ILE A 99 -2.69 -5.06 8.01
N SER A 100 -2.51 -4.63 6.75
CA SER A 100 -1.19 -4.34 6.19
C SER A 100 -0.48 -3.15 6.85
N LEU A 101 -1.23 -2.15 7.31
CA LEU A 101 -0.68 -0.99 8.01
C LEU A 101 -0.12 -1.39 9.37
N GLU A 102 -0.86 -2.21 10.11
CA GLU A 102 -0.48 -2.72 11.42
C GLU A 102 0.72 -3.66 11.31
N LEU A 103 0.74 -4.54 10.30
CA LEU A 103 1.90 -5.38 10.00
C LEU A 103 3.15 -4.52 9.74
N PHE A 104 3.03 -3.48 8.92
CA PHE A 104 4.17 -2.60 8.60
C PHE A 104 4.76 -1.94 9.84
N VAL A 105 3.93 -1.29 10.67
CA VAL A 105 4.40 -0.60 11.88
C VAL A 105 4.95 -1.61 12.91
N THR A 106 4.23 -2.70 13.13
CA THR A 106 4.59 -3.70 14.15
C THR A 106 5.88 -4.42 13.80
N GLN A 107 6.20 -4.60 12.52
CA GLN A 107 7.43 -5.24 12.08
C GLN A 107 8.66 -4.48 12.59
N TYR A 108 8.63 -3.14 12.54
CA TYR A 108 9.72 -2.32 13.07
C TYR A 108 9.88 -2.47 14.59
N HIS A 109 8.76 -2.58 15.32
CA HIS A 109 8.77 -2.67 16.77
C HIS A 109 9.07 -4.07 17.32
N ILE A 110 8.72 -5.15 16.61
CA ILE A 110 8.92 -6.53 17.11
C ILE A 110 10.19 -7.14 16.52
N TRP A 111 10.46 -6.95 15.23
CA TRP A 111 11.60 -7.59 14.55
C TRP A 111 12.84 -6.71 14.44
N LEU A 112 12.69 -5.39 14.50
CA LEU A 112 13.79 -4.42 14.31
C LEU A 112 14.16 -3.68 15.61
N VAL A 113 13.95 -4.32 16.77
CA VAL A 113 14.37 -3.78 18.07
C VAL A 113 15.90 -3.60 18.08
N ALA A 114 16.37 -2.46 18.60
CA ALA A 114 17.78 -2.05 18.60
C ALA A 114 18.39 -1.73 17.22
N ASN A 115 17.81 -0.75 16.52
CA ASN A 115 18.39 -0.14 15.30
C ASN A 115 18.72 -1.13 14.17
N GLY A 116 17.94 -2.22 14.02
CA GLY A 116 18.15 -3.20 12.96
C GLY A 116 19.28 -4.21 13.20
N HIS A 117 19.81 -4.29 14.43
CA HIS A 117 20.88 -5.23 14.78
C HIS A 117 20.40 -6.47 15.57
N GLY A 118 19.15 -6.50 16.05
CA GLY A 118 18.63 -7.61 16.85
C GLY A 118 17.40 -8.29 16.22
N THR A 119 17.54 -9.53 15.76
CA THR A 119 16.38 -10.40 15.50
C THR A 119 15.88 -10.94 16.83
N LEU A 120 14.59 -10.82 17.12
CA LEU A 120 13.98 -11.40 18.33
C LEU A 120 14.23 -12.92 18.37
N THR A 121 15.11 -13.37 19.28
CA THR A 121 15.46 -14.79 19.47
C THR A 121 14.88 -15.31 20.78
N ILE A 122 13.70 -15.91 20.70
CA ILE A 122 13.03 -16.56 21.85
C ILE A 122 13.69 -17.90 22.16
N ILE A 123 14.14 -18.63 21.13
CA ILE A 123 14.81 -19.93 21.28
C ILE A 123 16.23 -19.83 20.70
N PRO A 124 17.28 -19.76 21.53
CA PRO A 124 18.64 -19.89 21.04
C PRO A 124 18.86 -21.32 20.49
N ARG A 125 19.59 -21.44 19.37
CA ARG A 125 20.02 -22.69 18.69
C ARG A 125 19.14 -23.25 17.57
N MET A 126 17.91 -22.77 17.36
CA MET A 126 17.06 -23.17 16.22
C MET A 126 16.44 -21.97 15.48
N PRO A 127 17.09 -21.45 14.41
CA PRO A 127 16.66 -20.21 13.77
C PRO A 127 15.34 -20.34 13.00
N THR A 128 15.07 -21.49 12.38
CA THR A 128 13.82 -21.74 11.64
C THR A 128 12.62 -21.83 12.56
N LEU A 129 12.75 -22.54 13.69
CA LEU A 129 11.69 -22.64 14.69
C LEU A 129 11.42 -21.28 15.34
N ASN A 130 12.49 -20.53 15.66
CA ASN A 130 12.35 -19.17 16.15
C ASN A 130 11.57 -18.30 15.16
N LEU A 131 11.87 -18.34 13.87
CA LEU A 131 11.14 -17.59 12.84
C LEU A 131 9.65 -17.96 12.77
N ILE A 132 9.31 -19.25 12.86
CA ILE A 132 7.90 -19.69 12.83
C ILE A 132 7.15 -19.16 14.07
N ILE A 133 7.78 -19.23 15.24
CA ILE A 133 7.16 -18.77 16.49
C ILE A 133 7.03 -17.24 16.49
N THR A 134 8.08 -16.51 16.10
CA THR A 134 8.03 -15.05 16.07
C THR A 134 7.06 -14.51 15.02
N THR A 135 6.94 -15.16 13.86
CA THR A 135 5.92 -14.80 12.85
C THR A 135 4.50 -15.06 13.36
N PHE A 136 4.27 -16.16 14.06
CA PHE A 136 2.96 -16.45 14.66
C PHE A 136 2.56 -15.38 15.70
N ILE A 137 3.45 -15.09 16.65
CA ILE A 137 3.22 -14.05 17.67
C ILE A 137 2.98 -12.69 17.00
N PHE A 138 3.81 -12.35 16.01
CA PHE A 138 3.69 -11.11 15.24
C PHE A 138 2.32 -10.95 14.58
N ILE A 139 1.81 -11.99 13.91
CA ILE A 139 0.48 -11.94 13.26
C ILE A 139 -0.62 -11.80 14.32
N CYS A 140 -0.54 -12.51 15.45
CA CYS A 140 -1.51 -12.37 16.54
C CYS A 140 -1.53 -10.94 17.11
N CYS A 141 -0.37 -10.33 17.34
CA CYS A 141 -0.27 -8.94 17.79
C CYS A 141 -0.90 -7.98 16.78
N CYS A 142 -0.62 -8.16 15.48
CA CYS A 142 -1.20 -7.30 14.44
C CYS A 142 -2.74 -7.42 14.39
N HIS A 143 -3.29 -8.60 14.63
CA HIS A 143 -4.74 -8.80 14.65
C HIS A 143 -5.42 -8.05 15.82
N GLU A 144 -4.83 -8.10 17.02
CA GLU A 144 -5.33 -7.33 18.16
C GLU A 144 -5.16 -5.82 17.96
N LEU A 145 -4.02 -5.39 17.40
CA LEU A 145 -3.80 -3.98 17.06
C LEU A 145 -4.81 -3.49 16.04
N HIS A 146 -5.10 -4.27 15.00
CA HIS A 146 -6.11 -3.91 14.00
C HIS A 146 -7.50 -3.73 14.65
N ARG A 147 -7.86 -4.59 15.60
CA ARG A 147 -9.11 -4.43 16.37
C ARG A 147 -9.13 -3.13 17.16
N ILE A 148 -8.04 -2.80 17.85
CA ILE A 148 -7.91 -1.55 18.61
C ILE A 148 -8.01 -0.34 17.67
N THR A 149 -7.27 -0.35 16.57
CA THR A 149 -7.27 0.72 15.55
C THR A 149 -8.66 0.97 15.01
N ASN A 150 -9.44 -0.07 14.70
CA ASN A 150 -10.81 0.08 14.20
C ASN A 150 -11.76 0.72 15.22
N ILE A 151 -11.57 0.45 16.51
CA ILE A 151 -12.35 1.08 17.59
C ILE A 151 -11.92 2.55 17.78
N LEU A 152 -10.63 2.84 17.62
CA LEU A 152 -10.06 4.16 17.85
C LEU A 152 -10.26 5.13 16.69
N THR A 153 -10.25 4.63 15.44
CA THR A 153 -10.38 5.41 14.21
C THR A 153 -11.57 6.39 14.22
N PRO A 154 -12.82 5.99 14.55
CA PRO A 154 -13.94 6.92 14.57
C PRO A 154 -13.85 7.98 15.68
N VAL A 155 -13.10 7.71 16.74
CA VAL A 155 -12.85 8.68 17.83
C VAL A 155 -11.85 9.75 17.36
N PHE A 156 -10.82 9.34 16.63
CA PHE A 156 -9.80 10.23 16.09
C PHE A 156 -10.29 11.02 14.88
N VAL A 157 -10.97 10.34 13.95
CA VAL A 157 -11.45 10.89 12.68
C VAL A 157 -12.98 10.78 12.63
N PRO A 158 -13.70 11.70 13.31
CA PRO A 158 -15.16 11.76 13.19
C PRO A 158 -15.55 12.26 11.79
N ASN A 159 -16.73 11.82 11.31
CA ASN A 159 -17.23 12.18 9.98
C ASN A 159 -17.54 13.68 9.82
N ASP A 160 -17.75 14.41 10.92
CA ASP A 160 -18.01 15.85 10.90
C ASP A 160 -16.72 16.66 10.81
N CYS A 161 -16.58 17.51 9.77
CA CYS A 161 -15.40 18.37 9.58
C CYS A 161 -15.06 19.23 10.82
N LYS A 162 -16.07 19.73 11.54
CA LYS A 162 -15.86 20.55 12.75
C LYS A 162 -15.28 19.73 13.91
N CYS A 163 -15.81 18.53 14.12
CA CYS A 163 -15.32 17.62 15.15
C CYS A 163 -13.91 17.10 14.79
N PHE A 164 -13.64 16.85 13.51
CA PHE A 164 -12.33 16.44 13.02
C PHE A 164 -11.26 17.49 13.30
N ILE A 165 -11.50 18.74 12.90
CA ILE A 165 -10.55 19.85 13.14
C ILE A 165 -10.29 20.02 14.64
N ARG A 166 -11.34 19.97 15.48
CA ARG A 166 -11.18 20.05 16.94
C ARG A 166 -10.29 18.93 17.47
N ASN A 167 -10.54 17.69 17.08
CA ASN A 167 -9.76 16.55 17.55
C ASN A 167 -8.31 16.62 17.05
N CYS A 168 -8.07 17.00 15.79
CA CYS A 168 -6.72 17.23 15.25
C CYS A 168 -5.95 18.32 16.03
N LEU A 169 -6.60 19.44 16.35
CA LEU A 169 -5.96 20.51 17.13
C LEU A 169 -5.58 20.05 18.54
N LEU A 170 -6.46 19.28 19.20
CA LEU A 170 -6.17 18.70 20.51
C LEU A 170 -4.99 17.72 20.45
N TYR A 171 -4.95 16.84 19.45
CA TYR A 171 -3.84 15.90 19.29
C TYR A 171 -2.51 16.61 18.97
N LEU A 172 -2.53 17.61 18.09
CA LEU A 172 -1.35 18.43 17.81
C LEU A 172 -0.84 19.11 19.08
N LEU A 173 -1.73 19.65 19.90
CA LEU A 173 -1.37 20.27 21.17
C LEU A 173 -0.73 19.25 22.13
N ILE A 174 -1.31 18.06 22.27
CA ILE A 174 -0.76 16.98 23.10
C ILE A 174 0.65 16.57 22.62
N ILE A 175 0.83 16.38 21.31
CA ILE A 175 2.12 16.01 20.73
C ILE A 175 3.17 17.10 21.00
N ILE A 176 2.80 18.37 20.78
CA ILE A 176 3.67 19.51 21.03
C ILE A 176 4.08 19.56 22.51
N VAL A 177 3.13 19.47 23.44
CA VAL A 177 3.39 19.47 24.88
C VAL A 177 4.30 18.31 25.28
N SER A 178 4.05 17.09 24.77
CA SER A 178 4.88 15.93 25.07
C SER A 178 6.32 16.08 24.55
N SER A 179 6.49 16.70 23.38
CA SER A 179 7.80 16.95 22.77
C SER A 179 8.60 17.99 23.56
N TYR A 180 7.92 19.06 24.01
CA TYR A 180 8.52 20.06 24.88
C TYR A 180 8.93 19.47 26.24
N MET A 181 8.10 18.59 26.82
CA MET A 181 8.44 17.92 28.07
C MET A 181 9.62 16.97 27.91
N PHE A 182 9.68 16.21 26.83
CA PHE A 182 10.80 15.31 26.55
C PHE A 182 12.11 16.08 26.26
N SER A 183 12.04 17.27 25.64
CA SER A 183 13.22 18.10 25.42
C SER A 183 13.76 18.79 26.67
N SER A 184 12.97 18.84 27.76
CA SER A 184 13.35 19.45 29.04
C SER A 184 13.89 18.47 30.09
N VAL A 185 13.97 17.18 29.74
CA VAL A 185 14.58 16.09 30.52
C VAL A 185 15.90 15.70 29.88
#